data_AF-A0A4V3USH0-F1
#
_entry.id   AF-A0A4V3USH0-F1
#
_cell.length_a   1.000
_cell.length_b   1.000
_cell.length_c   1.000
_cell.angle_alpha   90.00
_cell.angle_beta   90.00
_cell.angle_gamma   90.00
#
_symmetry.space_group_name_H-M   'P 1'
#
loop_
_entity.id
_entity.type
_entity.pdbx_description
1 polymer ?
#
loop_
_entity_poly.entity_id
_entity_poly.type
_entity_poly.pdbx_seq_one_letter_code
_entity_poly.pdbx_strand_id
1 'polypeptide(L)'
;MRDLSCGDTRVWLAFAVRRIHCRACGQVKTERLDFLADNPFYTKRFAWHVGRRCRQSSVRDVAKEFKLDGHTVQSLDKQYMAEQLRRAGLPGVRSPAPIRLDVQDEMNRSALQNDVAGRGAACAI
;
A
#
# COMPACT_ATOMS: atom_id res chain seq x y z
N MET A 1 12.16 0.56 -6.76
CA MET A 1 11.00 0.16 -5.93
C MET A 1 11.36 -1.02 -5.05
N ARG A 2 10.86 -1.10 -3.81
CA ARG A 2 11.21 -2.22 -2.91
C ARG A 2 10.33 -3.44 -3.17
N ASP A 3 10.97 -4.60 -3.32
CA ASP A 3 10.30 -5.90 -3.43
C ASP A 3 10.68 -6.82 -2.25
N LEU A 4 10.22 -8.07 -2.29
CA LEU A 4 10.54 -9.09 -1.30
C LEU A 4 12.06 -9.27 -1.15
N SER A 5 12.53 -9.27 0.09
CA SER A 5 13.94 -9.57 0.40
C SER A 5 14.29 -11.00 -0.01
N CYS A 6 15.50 -11.19 -0.54
CA CYS A 6 16.08 -12.51 -0.76
C CYS A 6 17.00 -12.80 0.43
N GLY A 7 16.49 -13.57 1.41
CA GLY A 7 17.14 -13.72 2.71
C GLY A 7 17.34 -12.36 3.39
N ASP A 8 18.57 -12.07 3.81
CA ASP A 8 18.94 -10.81 4.46
C ASP A 8 19.12 -9.64 3.47
N THR A 9 19.11 -9.92 2.15
CA THR A 9 19.36 -8.92 1.12
C THR A 9 18.06 -8.25 0.68
N ARG A 10 18.03 -6.91 0.76
CA ARG A 10 16.91 -6.12 0.25
C ARG A 10 16.97 -6.01 -1.26
N VAL A 11 15.91 -6.42 -1.93
CA VAL A 11 15.80 -6.37 -3.39
C VAL A 11 15.07 -5.09 -3.81
N TRP A 12 15.65 -4.41 -4.80
CA TRP A 12 15.06 -3.23 -5.43
C TRP A 12 14.85 -3.50 -6.91
N LEU A 13 13.63 -3.28 -7.38
CA LEU A 13 13.28 -3.37 -8.79
C LEU A 13 13.42 -1.99 -9.44
N ALA A 14 14.16 -1.94 -10.55
CA ALA A 14 14.20 -0.82 -11.47
C ALA A 14 13.40 -1.17 -12.72
N PHE A 15 12.48 -0.30 -13.10
CA PHE A 15 11.65 -0.48 -14.31
C PHE A 15 11.36 0.89 -14.92
N ALA A 16 11.16 0.90 -16.24
CA ALA A 16 10.72 2.08 -16.95
C ALA A 16 9.23 2.30 -16.69
N VAL A 17 8.86 3.52 -16.26
CA VAL A 17 7.47 3.93 -16.09
C VAL A 17 7.14 4.97 -17.14
N ARG A 18 6.14 4.70 -17.97
CA ARG A 18 5.73 5.66 -18.99
C ARG A 18 4.79 6.70 -18.39
N ARG A 19 5.04 7.98 -18.70
CA ARG A 19 4.13 9.09 -18.42
C ARG A 19 3.45 9.47 -19.73
N ILE A 20 2.14 9.33 -19.79
CA ILE A 20 1.33 9.55 -20.99
C ILE A 20 0.55 10.85 -20.81
N HIS A 21 0.66 11.75 -21.76
CA HIS A 21 -0.21 12.91 -21.83
C HIS A 21 -1.58 12.48 -22.37
N CYS A 22 -2.60 12.50 -21.52
CA CYS A 22 -3.96 12.18 -21.93
C CYS A 22 -4.55 13.34 -22.74
N ARG A 23 -4.85 13.11 -24.02
CA ARG A 23 -5.44 14.13 -24.91
C ARG A 23 -6.88 14.52 -24.49
N ALA A 24 -7.61 13.63 -23.81
CA ALA A 24 -8.99 13.87 -23.40
C ALA A 24 -9.10 14.78 -22.16
N CYS A 25 -8.17 14.69 -21.21
CA CYS A 25 -8.21 15.49 -19.98
C CYS A 25 -7.08 16.51 -19.85
N GLY A 26 -6.12 16.54 -20.79
CA GLY A 26 -4.98 17.46 -20.77
C GLY A 26 -3.99 17.23 -19.62
N GLN A 27 -4.10 16.10 -18.93
CA GLN A 27 -3.25 15.76 -17.78
C GLN A 27 -2.23 14.70 -18.16
N VAL A 28 -1.05 14.78 -17.53
CA VAL A 28 -0.02 13.74 -17.62
C VAL A 28 -0.34 12.65 -16.61
N LYS A 29 -0.76 11.48 -17.09
CA LYS A 29 -1.01 10.29 -16.27
C LYS A 29 0.21 9.38 -16.30
N THR A 30 0.54 8.81 -15.16
CA THR A 30 1.59 7.79 -15.03
C THR A 30 0.98 6.42 -15.25
N GLU A 31 1.65 5.55 -16.01
CA GLU A 31 1.27 4.16 -16.20
C GLU A 31 1.10 3.45 -14.85
N ARG A 32 -0.07 2.82 -14.66
CA ARG A 32 -0.33 1.96 -13.49
C ARG A 32 0.10 0.56 -13.85
N LEU A 33 1.10 0.06 -13.13
CA LEU A 33 1.56 -1.32 -13.30
C LEU A 33 0.85 -2.22 -12.28
N ASP A 34 0.30 -3.33 -12.76
CA ASP A 34 -0.55 -4.21 -11.97
C ASP A 34 0.15 -4.89 -10.79
N PHE A 35 1.47 -4.99 -10.82
CA PHE A 35 2.25 -5.58 -9.73
C PHE A 35 2.59 -4.58 -8.61
N LEU A 36 2.19 -3.31 -8.74
CA LEU A 36 2.43 -2.26 -7.74
C LEU A 36 1.36 -2.23 -6.66
N ALA A 37 1.77 -2.03 -5.41
CA ALA A 37 0.82 -1.72 -4.35
C ALA A 37 0.12 -0.38 -4.65
N ASP A 38 -0.91 -0.03 -3.87
CA ASP A 38 -1.59 1.27 -4.05
C ASP A 38 -0.66 2.46 -3.76
N ASN A 39 0.52 2.19 -3.18
CA ASN A 39 1.61 3.13 -3.03
C ASN A 39 2.73 2.85 -4.07
N PRO A 40 3.34 3.89 -4.67
CA PRO A 40 4.34 3.73 -5.72
C PRO A 40 5.74 3.31 -5.19
N PHE A 41 5.85 2.91 -3.92
CA PHE A 41 7.12 2.57 -3.29
C PHE A 41 7.32 1.07 -3.07
N TYR A 42 6.23 0.28 -3.09
CA TYR A 42 6.24 -1.15 -2.77
C TYR A 42 5.50 -1.97 -3.83
N THR A 43 5.90 -3.24 -3.99
CA THR A 43 5.17 -4.20 -4.83
C THR A 43 3.96 -4.77 -4.09
N LYS A 44 2.94 -5.26 -4.82
CA LYS A 44 1.82 -6.01 -4.22
C LYS A 44 2.33 -7.22 -3.46
N ARG A 45 3.29 -7.96 -4.04
CA ARG A 45 3.88 -9.15 -3.40
C ARG A 45 4.50 -8.82 -2.04
N PHE A 46 5.17 -7.68 -1.93
CA PHE A 46 5.72 -7.19 -0.66
C PHE A 46 4.60 -6.86 0.34
N ALA A 47 3.56 -6.14 -0.08
CA ALA A 47 2.40 -5.82 0.77
C ALA A 47 1.72 -7.09 1.32
N TRP A 48 1.53 -8.10 0.48
CA TRP A 48 0.97 -9.41 0.86
C TRP A 48 1.84 -10.16 1.86
N HIS A 49 3.16 -10.09 1.71
CA HIS A 49 4.08 -10.72 2.65
C HIS A 49 4.04 -10.05 4.02
N VAL A 50 4.07 -8.71 4.05
CA VAL A 50 3.95 -7.92 5.28
C VAL A 50 2.60 -8.20 5.98
N GLY A 51 1.49 -8.17 5.25
CA GLY A 51 0.16 -8.46 5.82
C GLY A 51 0.03 -9.88 6.38
N ARG A 52 0.69 -10.87 5.76
CA ARG A 52 0.75 -12.24 6.32
C ARG A 52 1.56 -12.28 7.62
N ARG A 53 2.69 -11.56 7.69
CA ARG A 53 3.53 -11.46 8.90
C ARG A 53 2.80 -10.74 10.04
N CYS A 54 2.04 -9.68 9.75
CA CYS A 54 1.20 -8.96 10.72
C CYS A 54 0.11 -9.84 11.37
N ARG A 55 -0.27 -10.98 10.78
CA ARG A 55 -1.17 -11.95 11.44
C ARG A 55 -0.48 -12.81 12.51
N GLN A 56 0.84 -12.96 12.42
CA GLN A 56 1.65 -13.83 13.28
C GLN A 56 2.46 -13.03 14.31
N SER A 57 2.63 -11.73 14.11
CA SER A 57 3.53 -10.88 14.91
C SER A 57 2.98 -9.46 15.01
N SER A 58 3.43 -8.71 16.01
CA SER A 58 2.99 -7.33 16.21
C SER A 58 3.50 -6.40 15.11
N VAL A 59 2.78 -5.30 14.86
CA VAL A 59 3.19 -4.27 13.89
C VAL A 59 4.59 -3.71 14.23
N ARG A 60 4.93 -3.59 15.51
CA ARG A 60 6.24 -3.10 15.97
C ARG A 60 7.36 -4.07 15.60
N ASP A 61 7.14 -5.37 15.76
CA ASP A 61 8.15 -6.38 15.44
C ASP A 61 8.34 -6.51 13.94
N VAL A 62 7.25 -6.48 13.17
CA VAL A 62 7.28 -6.46 11.70
C VAL A 62 7.98 -5.18 11.20
N ALA A 63 7.73 -4.03 11.80
CA ALA A 63 8.42 -2.78 11.47
C ALA A 63 9.94 -2.89 11.70
N LYS A 64 10.37 -3.51 12.81
CA LYS A 64 11.79 -3.77 13.10
C LYS A 64 12.41 -4.76 12.11
N GLU A 65 11.72 -5.86 11.83
CA GLU A 65 12.18 -6.91 10.90
C GLU A 65 12.41 -6.34 9.49
N PHE A 66 11.44 -5.62 8.95
CA PHE A 66 11.54 -5.04 7.61
C PHE A 66 12.25 -3.68 7.58
N LYS A 67 12.66 -3.13 8.72
CA LYS A 67 13.20 -1.78 8.90
C LYS A 67 12.34 -0.74 8.19
N LEU A 68 11.05 -0.74 8.51
CA LEU A 68 10.03 0.17 7.99
C LEU A 68 9.45 1.01 9.13
N ASP A 69 8.87 2.15 8.78
CA ASP A 69 8.07 2.91 9.72
C ASP A 69 6.74 2.19 10.02
N GLY A 70 6.29 2.30 11.27
CA GLY A 70 5.07 1.63 11.73
C GLY A 70 3.82 2.04 10.94
N HIS A 71 3.71 3.30 10.52
CA HIS A 71 2.58 3.75 9.70
C HIS A 71 2.61 3.13 8.30
N THR A 72 3.81 2.89 7.75
CA THR A 72 3.96 2.21 6.47
C THR A 72 3.47 0.77 6.56
N VAL A 73 3.84 0.06 7.64
CA VAL A 73 3.37 -1.32 7.88
C VAL A 73 1.84 -1.36 8.00
N GLN A 74 1.23 -0.42 8.72
CA GLN A 74 -0.23 -0.32 8.83
C GLN A 74 -0.90 -0.04 7.48
N SER A 75 -0.31 0.80 6.62
CA SER A 75 -0.85 1.06 5.28
C SER A 75 -0.85 -0.20 4.41
N LEU A 76 0.24 -0.98 4.46
CA LEU A 76 0.36 -2.24 3.72
C LEU A 76 -0.61 -3.31 4.26
N ASP A 77 -0.79 -3.38 5.58
CA ASP A 77 -1.73 -4.31 6.20
C ASP A 77 -3.19 -4.01 5.83
N LYS A 78 -3.58 -2.72 5.78
CA LYS A 78 -4.93 -2.32 5.33
C LYS A 78 -5.22 -2.78 3.90
N GLN A 79 -4.26 -2.69 2.99
CA GLN A 79 -4.42 -3.19 1.61
C GLN A 79 -4.64 -4.70 1.58
N TYR A 80 -3.86 -5.44 2.39
CA TYR A 80 -4.02 -6.88 2.52
C TYR A 80 -5.39 -7.25 3.10
N MET A 81 -5.84 -6.57 4.16
CA MET A 81 -7.15 -6.83 4.78
C MET A 81 -8.32 -6.48 3.85
N ALA A 82 -8.23 -5.39 3.08
CA ALA A 82 -9.24 -5.03 2.09
C ALA A 82 -9.41 -6.14 1.03
N GLU A 83 -8.32 -6.72 0.56
CA GLU A 83 -8.35 -7.84 -0.39
C GLU A 83 -8.88 -9.12 0.26
N GLN A 84 -8.59 -9.37 1.53
CA GLN A 84 -9.18 -10.48 2.28
C GLN A 84 -10.70 -10.33 2.43
N LEU A 85 -11.20 -9.12 2.70
CA LEU A 85 -12.64 -8.83 2.75
C LEU A 85 -13.29 -9.02 1.37
N ARG A 86 -12.64 -8.55 0.30
CA ARG A 86 -13.09 -8.75 -1.08
C ARG A 86 -13.24 -10.23 -1.41
N ARG A 87 -12.27 -11.07 -1.01
CA ARG A 87 -12.28 -12.52 -1.23
C ARG A 87 -13.31 -13.25 -0.38
N ALA A 88 -13.52 -12.81 0.86
CA ALA A 88 -14.49 -13.39 1.78
C ALA A 88 -15.95 -13.06 1.40
N GLY A 89 -16.17 -12.18 0.42
CA GLY A 89 -17.50 -11.85 -0.09
C GLY A 89 -18.39 -11.13 0.92
N LEU A 90 -17.81 -10.53 1.97
CA LEU A 90 -18.54 -9.80 3.02
C LEU A 90 -18.90 -8.40 2.51
N PRO A 91 -20.14 -8.15 2.04
CA PRO A 91 -20.52 -6.88 1.48
C PRO A 91 -21.06 -6.02 2.62
N GLY A 92 -20.18 -5.27 3.30
CA GLY A 92 -20.66 -4.32 4.31
C GLY A 92 -19.68 -3.91 5.40
N VAL A 93 -18.59 -4.65 5.59
CA VAL A 93 -17.54 -4.19 6.52
C VAL A 93 -16.65 -3.20 5.77
N ARG A 94 -16.90 -1.91 6.01
CA ARG A 94 -15.92 -0.85 5.72
C ARG A 94 -14.67 -1.25 6.51
N SER A 95 -13.56 -1.43 5.79
CA SER A 95 -12.21 -1.84 6.25
C SER A 95 -12.08 -2.12 7.75
N PRO A 96 -11.67 -3.33 8.20
CA PRO A 96 -11.56 -3.62 9.62
C PRO A 96 -10.78 -2.49 10.30
N ALA A 97 -11.35 -1.97 11.41
CA ALA A 97 -10.76 -0.89 12.18
C ALA A 97 -9.27 -1.17 12.42
N PRO A 98 -8.40 -0.12 12.39
CA PRO A 98 -6.97 -0.31 12.59
C PRO A 98 -6.74 -1.14 13.85
N ILE A 99 -5.86 -2.15 13.76
CA ILE A 99 -5.47 -3.01 14.86
C ILE A 99 -5.06 -2.11 16.03
N ARG A 100 -5.92 -2.02 17.07
CA ARG A 100 -5.67 -1.18 18.24
C ARG A 100 -5.44 -2.07 19.45
N LEU A 101 -4.17 -2.24 19.79
CA LEU A 101 -3.54 -2.37 21.12
C LEU A 101 -2.06 -1.99 20.84
N ASP A 102 -1.50 -0.81 21.12
CA ASP A 102 -1.61 0.14 22.22
C ASP A 102 -1.52 1.60 21.74
N VAL A 103 -2.02 2.50 22.60
CA VAL A 103 -2.13 3.96 22.44
C VAL A 103 -0.76 4.65 22.31
N GLN A 104 -0.60 5.41 21.23
CA GLN A 104 0.00 6.75 21.23
C GLN A 104 -0.66 7.52 20.08
N ASP A 105 -1.83 8.06 20.41
CA ASP A 105 -2.33 9.29 19.81
C ASP A 105 -1.26 10.36 20.01
N GLU A 106 -0.54 10.68 18.96
CA GLU A 106 -0.18 12.05 18.64
C GLU A 106 0.41 12.08 17.22
N MET A 107 -0.10 13.01 16.42
CA MET A 107 0.66 13.59 15.32
C MET A 107 0.80 12.74 14.05
N ASN A 108 -0.29 12.60 13.27
CA ASN A 108 -0.11 12.96 11.85
C ASN A 108 -1.38 13.41 11.12
N ARG A 109 -1.64 14.72 11.23
CA ARG A 109 -2.58 15.47 10.37
C ARG A 109 -2.07 15.62 8.92
N SER A 110 -0.93 15.02 8.55
CA SER A 110 -0.33 15.19 7.20
C SER A 110 -0.61 14.05 6.20
N ALA A 111 -1.20 12.93 6.62
CA ALA A 111 -1.50 11.81 5.70
C ALA A 111 -2.81 11.99 4.88
N LEU A 112 -3.49 13.13 5.03
CA LEU A 112 -4.57 13.57 4.12
C LEU A 112 -4.02 14.21 2.83
N GLN A 113 -2.71 14.29 2.65
CA GLN A 113 -2.07 14.70 1.40
C GLN A 113 -1.59 13.49 0.61
N ASN A 114 -2.54 12.68 0.15
CA ASN A 114 -2.47 11.95 -1.13
C ASN A 114 -3.85 11.47 -1.62
N ASP A 115 -4.95 11.91 -1.00
CA ASP A 115 -6.34 11.62 -1.40
C ASP A 115 -6.91 12.57 -2.47
N VAL A 116 -6.06 13.22 -3.28
CA VAL A 116 -6.51 14.03 -4.42
C VAL A 116 -5.76 13.66 -5.70
N ALA A 117 -5.80 12.37 -6.05
CA ALA A 117 -5.59 11.91 -7.42
C ALA A 117 -6.52 10.73 -7.72
N GLY A 118 -7.83 10.94 -7.57
CA GLY A 118 -8.80 9.86 -7.78
C GLY A 118 -10.25 10.25 -8.07
N ARG A 119 -10.70 11.47 -7.71
CA ARG A 119 -12.00 12.00 -8.20
C ARG A 119 -11.77 12.80 -9.48
N GLY A 120 -11.40 12.09 -10.53
CA GLY A 120 -11.09 12.65 -11.85
C GLY A 120 -11.34 11.64 -12.95
N ALA A 121 -12.62 11.41 -13.22
CA ALA A 121 -13.19 11.04 -14.51
C ALA A 121 -12.43 9.99 -15.36
N ALA A 122 -13.01 8.78 -15.41
CA ALA A 122 -13.55 8.19 -16.65
C ALA A 122 -12.70 8.24 -17.94
N CYS A 123 -11.38 8.01 -17.85
CA CYS A 123 -10.60 7.67 -19.03
C CYS A 123 -9.49 6.72 -18.58
N ALA A 124 -9.87 5.44 -18.50
CA ALA A 124 -8.94 4.33 -18.46
C ALA A 124 -8.27 4.24 -19.84
N ILE A 125 -6.95 4.11 -19.84
CA ILE A 125 -6.27 3.38 -20.92
C ILE A 125 -6.21 1.95 -20.43
#